data_AF-A0A957U6A0-F1
#
_entry.id   AF-A0A957U6A0-F1
#
_cell.length_a   1.000
_cell.length_b   1.000
_cell.length_c   1.000
_cell.angle_alpha   90.00
_cell.angle_beta   90.00
_cell.angle_gamma   90.00
#
_symmetry.space_group_name_H-M   'P 1'
#
loop_
_entity.id
_entity.type
_entity.pdbx_description
1 polymer ?
#
loop_
_entity_poly.entity_id
_entity_poly.type
_entity_poly.pdbx_seq_one_letter_code
_entity_poly.pdbx_strand_id
1 'polypeptide(L)'
;LGAALVAARGPGSLRARWRSDALLGLLGLLSLFALLVMAAGLLWPGVDAAGVPAQDTSHVLLGVGMAAVMLGAAAVQTSLLPQPAGWTVHRLGGGELNTVILLAVAAAILLLAGAGAWGHPPDDALRPAWYYPAVILGVTLFIGQVGLHVLQRPGAAILIFAAALFLRAITNFLFQQFYGMTEAGATAEFLALIPAAAMDVVYVYRTDEAGAMSTSWLAIGVGSAAMLAGGLWLLPRLVAYPPVDGATLPGLFIAGAGVGVFGGWCGARLGRAVAGVRRLPLPATMQGRTAVIGASAYIILLVAAFFLMQSAPPSR
;
A
#
# COMPACT_ATOMS: atom_id res chain seq x y z
N LEU A 1 -4.64 -1.69 18.47
CA LEU A 1 -4.03 -1.60 19.83
C LEU A 1 -2.86 -0.61 19.91
N GLY A 2 -1.77 -0.78 19.16
CA GLY A 2 -0.58 0.11 19.24
C GLY A 2 -0.90 1.61 19.13
N ALA A 3 -1.70 2.01 18.14
CA ALA A 3 -2.12 3.41 17.98
C ALA A 3 -2.90 3.98 19.18
N ALA A 4 -3.76 3.18 19.81
CA ALA A 4 -4.49 3.60 21.00
C ALA A 4 -3.56 3.76 22.22
N LEU A 5 -2.60 2.85 22.39
CA LEU A 5 -1.60 2.93 23.47
C LEU A 5 -0.63 4.11 23.30
N VAL A 6 -0.32 4.49 22.06
CA VAL A 6 0.51 5.67 21.73
C VAL A 6 -0.29 6.96 21.94
N ALA A 7 -1.52 7.05 21.42
CA ALA A 7 -2.35 8.23 21.55
C ALA A 7 -2.83 8.49 23.00
N ALA A 8 -2.78 7.48 23.87
CA ALA A 8 -3.02 7.59 25.32
C ALA A 8 -1.83 8.16 26.13
N ARG A 9 -0.62 8.32 25.55
CA ARG A 9 0.63 8.55 26.31
C ARG A 9 1.22 9.96 26.27
N GLY A 10 0.55 10.93 25.65
CA GLY A 10 0.95 12.33 25.73
C GLY A 10 -0.02 13.18 26.57
N PRO A 11 0.35 14.43 26.92
CA PRO A 11 -0.50 15.31 27.72
C PRO A 11 -1.86 15.59 27.05
N GLY A 12 -2.93 15.62 27.85
CA GLY A 12 -4.30 15.77 27.38
C GLY A 12 -4.95 14.45 26.94
N SER A 13 -6.27 14.34 27.10
CA SER A 13 -7.01 13.10 26.85
C SER A 13 -7.00 12.69 25.37
N LEU A 14 -7.15 11.37 25.11
CA LEU A 14 -7.38 10.81 23.77
C LEU A 14 -8.42 11.60 22.97
N ARG A 15 -9.51 12.00 23.65
CA ARG A 15 -10.62 12.78 23.06
C ARG A 15 -10.22 14.20 22.66
N ALA A 16 -9.30 14.84 23.39
CA ALA A 16 -8.74 16.13 23.00
C ALA A 16 -7.83 16.00 21.77
N ARG A 17 -7.00 14.94 21.73
CA ARG A 17 -6.07 14.64 20.62
C ARG A 17 -6.80 14.31 19.32
N TRP A 18 -7.84 13.47 19.39
CA TRP A 18 -8.71 13.16 18.25
C TRP A 18 -9.52 14.38 17.76
N ARG A 19 -9.80 15.34 18.65
CA ARG A 19 -10.44 16.62 18.27
C ARG A 19 -9.47 17.63 17.68
N SER A 20 -8.20 17.62 18.09
CA SER A 20 -7.17 18.51 17.52
C SER A 20 -6.65 18.02 16.17
N ASP A 21 -6.72 16.71 15.90
CA ASP A 21 -6.13 16.11 14.70
C ASP A 21 -7.14 15.22 13.97
N ALA A 22 -8.01 15.88 13.18
CA ALA A 22 -9.14 15.24 12.50
C ALA A 22 -8.71 14.08 11.58
N LEU A 23 -7.50 14.15 10.99
CA LEU A 23 -6.93 13.09 10.16
C LEU A 23 -6.69 11.79 10.93
N LEU A 24 -6.20 11.86 12.18
CA LEU A 24 -6.01 10.67 13.02
C LEU A 24 -7.36 10.06 13.44
N GLY A 25 -8.37 10.90 13.69
CA GLY A 25 -9.74 10.44 13.94
C GLY A 25 -10.37 9.75 12.71
N LEU A 26 -10.15 10.30 11.52
CA LEU A 26 -10.69 9.78 10.26
C LEU A 26 -10.00 8.46 9.84
N LEU A 27 -8.68 8.37 10.00
CA LEU A 27 -7.93 7.11 9.85
C LEU A 27 -8.37 6.05 10.89
N GLY A 28 -8.65 6.46 12.13
CA GLY A 28 -9.24 5.60 13.15
C GLY A 28 -10.61 5.06 12.76
N LEU A 29 -11.50 5.91 12.23
CA LEU A 29 -12.81 5.52 11.71
C LEU A 29 -12.71 4.59 10.49
N LEU A 30 -11.80 4.85 9.54
CA LEU A 30 -11.57 3.93 8.41
C LEU A 30 -11.03 2.56 8.88
N SER A 31 -10.20 2.54 9.92
CA SER A 31 -9.71 1.28 10.50
C SER A 31 -10.82 0.44 11.17
N LEU A 32 -11.84 1.12 11.72
CA LEU A 32 -13.06 0.48 12.23
C LEU A 32 -13.97 -0.05 11.12
N PHE A 33 -14.03 0.64 9.97
CA PHE A 33 -14.78 0.17 8.79
C PHE A 33 -14.27 -1.19 8.31
N ALA A 34 -12.95 -1.42 8.28
CA ALA A 34 -12.37 -2.72 7.93
C ALA A 34 -12.85 -3.86 8.84
N LEU A 35 -12.94 -3.62 10.15
CA LEU A 35 -13.44 -4.59 11.13
C LEU A 35 -14.94 -4.83 10.96
N LEU A 36 -15.73 -3.80 10.64
CA LEU A 36 -17.15 -3.92 10.36
C LEU A 36 -17.42 -4.66 9.05
N VAL A 37 -16.63 -4.43 7.99
CA VAL A 37 -16.69 -5.19 6.72
C VAL A 37 -16.28 -6.64 6.94
N MET A 38 -15.25 -6.91 7.74
CA MET A 38 -14.85 -8.29 8.09
C MET A 38 -15.94 -9.02 8.90
N ALA A 39 -16.55 -8.34 9.88
CA ALA A 39 -17.68 -8.89 10.64
C ALA A 39 -18.92 -9.11 9.75
N ALA A 40 -19.22 -8.18 8.85
CA ALA A 40 -20.28 -8.34 7.87
C ALA A 40 -19.98 -9.53 6.93
N GLY A 41 -18.76 -9.67 6.43
CA GLY A 41 -18.31 -10.78 5.58
C GLY A 41 -18.31 -12.15 6.25
N LEU A 42 -18.30 -12.22 7.60
CA LEU A 42 -18.52 -13.45 8.35
C LEU A 42 -20.01 -13.80 8.52
N LEU A 43 -20.90 -12.79 8.43
CA LEU A 43 -22.36 -12.96 8.49
C LEU A 43 -22.98 -13.15 7.10
N TRP A 44 -22.35 -12.60 6.06
CA TRP A 44 -22.81 -12.58 4.68
C TRP A 44 -23.01 -13.95 4.01
N PRO A 45 -22.25 -15.02 4.33
CA PRO A 45 -22.49 -16.36 3.78
C PRO A 45 -23.88 -16.93 4.13
N GLY A 46 -24.55 -16.41 5.17
CA GLY A 46 -25.95 -16.73 5.47
C GLY A 46 -26.99 -16.00 4.62
N VAL A 47 -26.56 -15.02 3.81
CA VAL A 47 -27.39 -14.18 2.93
C VAL A 47 -27.22 -14.55 1.45
N ASP A 48 -26.05 -15.07 1.05
CA ASP A 48 -25.68 -15.40 -0.33
C ASP A 48 -26.41 -16.63 -0.96
N ALA A 49 -27.49 -17.12 -0.35
CA ALA A 49 -28.36 -18.15 -0.94
C ALA A 49 -29.05 -17.73 -2.26
N ALA A 50 -28.84 -16.49 -2.73
CA ALA A 50 -29.47 -15.89 -3.91
C ALA A 50 -28.62 -15.88 -5.20
N GLY A 51 -27.40 -16.44 -5.19
CA GLY A 51 -26.66 -16.79 -6.41
C GLY A 51 -26.10 -15.64 -7.26
N VAL A 52 -25.87 -14.46 -6.69
CA VAL A 52 -25.15 -13.35 -7.34
C VAL A 52 -23.64 -13.48 -7.04
N PRO A 53 -22.72 -13.27 -8.01
CA PRO A 53 -21.28 -13.31 -7.76
C PRO A 53 -20.79 -12.10 -6.94
N ALA A 54 -21.07 -12.11 -5.64
CA ALA A 54 -20.74 -11.05 -4.69
C ALA A 54 -19.30 -11.13 -4.13
N GLN A 55 -18.56 -12.21 -4.42
CA GLN A 55 -17.22 -12.47 -3.87
C GLN A 55 -16.20 -11.38 -4.22
N ASP A 56 -16.11 -10.90 -5.46
CA ASP A 56 -15.06 -9.94 -5.85
C ASP A 56 -15.12 -8.61 -5.04
N THR A 57 -16.33 -8.09 -4.79
CA THR A 57 -16.48 -6.78 -4.11
C THR A 57 -16.10 -6.84 -2.65
N SER A 58 -16.41 -7.92 -1.94
CA SER A 58 -16.12 -8.06 -0.50
C SER A 58 -14.62 -8.18 -0.23
N HIS A 59 -13.87 -8.92 -1.06
CA HIS A 59 -12.42 -9.00 -0.98
C HIS A 59 -11.73 -7.66 -1.27
N VAL A 60 -12.20 -6.90 -2.27
CA VAL A 60 -11.68 -5.55 -2.56
C VAL A 60 -11.93 -4.61 -1.39
N LEU A 61 -13.14 -4.58 -0.82
CA LEU A 61 -13.47 -3.74 0.34
C LEU A 61 -12.65 -4.12 1.58
N LEU A 62 -12.46 -5.42 1.82
CA LEU A 62 -11.63 -5.92 2.92
C LEU A 62 -10.16 -5.51 2.73
N GLY A 63 -9.61 -5.67 1.52
CA GLY A 63 -8.25 -5.27 1.18
C GLY A 63 -8.02 -3.77 1.32
N VAL A 64 -8.92 -2.94 0.80
CA VAL A 64 -8.88 -1.48 0.98
C VAL A 64 -8.97 -1.10 2.47
N GLY A 65 -9.84 -1.77 3.23
CA GLY A 65 -9.95 -1.59 4.68
C GLY A 65 -8.64 -1.93 5.42
N MET A 66 -8.05 -3.09 5.15
CA MET A 66 -6.78 -3.50 5.75
C MET A 66 -5.62 -2.57 5.35
N ALA A 67 -5.56 -2.14 4.09
CA ALA A 67 -4.57 -1.17 3.64
C ALA A 67 -4.73 0.19 4.35
N ALA A 68 -5.95 0.63 4.60
CA ALA A 68 -6.22 1.84 5.38
C ALA A 68 -5.80 1.70 6.86
N VAL A 69 -5.98 0.51 7.47
CA VAL A 69 -5.43 0.20 8.80
C VAL A 69 -3.90 0.34 8.80
N MET A 70 -3.23 -0.19 7.78
CA MET A 70 -1.77 -0.12 7.65
C MET A 70 -1.26 1.31 7.39
N LEU A 71 -1.97 2.10 6.58
CA LEU A 71 -1.70 3.53 6.38
C LEU A 71 -1.88 4.33 7.68
N GLY A 72 -2.94 4.05 8.45
CA GLY A 72 -3.15 4.62 9.78
C GLY A 72 -2.04 4.25 10.76
N ALA A 73 -1.59 2.99 10.75
CA ALA A 73 -0.46 2.54 11.55
C ALA A 73 0.86 3.22 11.14
N ALA A 74 1.11 3.37 9.84
CA ALA A 74 2.27 4.08 9.30
C ALA A 74 2.26 5.56 9.72
N ALA A 75 1.12 6.25 9.59
CA ALA A 75 0.95 7.63 10.03
C ALA A 75 1.25 7.79 11.54
N VAL A 76 0.65 6.92 12.38
CA VAL A 76 0.92 6.93 13.82
C VAL A 76 2.39 6.65 14.12
N GLN A 77 3.01 5.63 13.50
CA GLN A 77 4.44 5.36 13.66
C GLN A 77 5.29 6.60 13.34
N THR A 78 4.96 7.31 12.27
CA THR A 78 5.75 8.49 11.83
C THR A 78 5.62 9.70 12.74
N SER A 79 4.49 9.83 13.45
CA SER A 79 4.33 10.84 14.51
C SER A 79 5.27 10.64 15.72
N LEU A 80 5.92 9.46 15.82
CA LEU A 80 6.87 9.10 16.88
C LEU A 80 8.34 9.21 16.47
N LEU A 81 8.61 9.36 15.17
CA LEU A 81 9.96 9.46 14.63
C LEU A 81 10.50 10.89 14.82
N PRO A 82 11.82 11.08 14.94
CA PRO A 82 12.41 12.42 14.84
C PRO A 82 11.96 13.08 13.53
N GLN A 83 11.65 14.38 13.56
CA GLN A 83 11.34 15.11 12.33
C GLN A 83 12.66 15.43 11.60
N PRO A 84 12.81 15.08 10.30
CA PRO A 84 13.94 15.54 9.52
C PRO A 84 13.97 17.07 9.47
N ALA A 85 15.16 17.68 9.46
CA ALA A 85 15.30 19.12 9.25
C ALA A 85 14.91 19.55 7.82
N GLY A 86 14.83 18.59 6.90
CA GLY A 86 14.47 18.73 5.50
C GLY A 86 14.59 17.38 4.80
N TRP A 87 14.50 17.38 3.47
CA TRP A 87 14.69 16.17 2.69
C TRP A 87 16.15 15.69 2.77
N THR A 88 16.36 14.37 2.85
CA THR A 88 17.68 13.82 3.14
C THR A 88 17.93 12.48 2.42
N VAL A 89 19.13 12.36 1.85
CA VAL A 89 19.63 11.13 1.20
C VAL A 89 20.34 10.17 2.19
N HIS A 90 20.36 10.49 3.48
CA HIS A 90 20.96 9.64 4.49
C HIS A 90 20.20 8.31 4.65
N ARG A 91 20.86 7.28 5.19
CA ARG A 91 20.25 5.96 5.46
C ARG A 91 19.04 6.06 6.40
N LEU A 92 18.05 5.21 6.17
CA LEU A 92 16.88 5.04 7.04
C LEU A 92 17.30 4.48 8.40
N GLY A 93 16.73 5.02 9.48
CA GLY A 93 16.79 4.45 10.82
C GLY A 93 15.76 3.33 11.02
N GLY A 94 15.95 2.48 12.02
CA GLY A 94 15.07 1.33 12.28
C GLY A 94 13.59 1.69 12.52
N GLY A 95 13.32 2.89 13.04
CA GLY A 95 11.95 3.39 13.19
C GLY A 95 11.27 3.74 11.85
N GLU A 96 12.03 4.25 10.87
CA GLU A 96 11.58 4.51 9.50
C GLU A 96 11.43 3.20 8.71
N LEU A 97 12.29 2.21 8.94
CA LEU A 97 12.16 0.87 8.35
C LEU A 97 10.82 0.22 8.71
N ASN A 98 10.33 0.37 9.95
CA ASN A 98 9.01 -0.12 10.33
C ASN A 98 7.87 0.59 9.55
N THR A 99 8.02 1.88 9.24
CA THR A 99 7.09 2.60 8.36
C THR A 99 7.15 2.08 6.92
N VAL A 100 8.35 1.81 6.38
CA VAL A 100 8.52 1.18 5.07
C VAL A 100 7.80 -0.17 5.03
N ILE A 101 7.95 -1.01 6.05
CA ILE A 101 7.24 -2.30 6.16
C ILE A 101 5.71 -2.09 6.16
N LEU A 102 5.17 -1.20 6.99
CA LEU A 102 3.73 -0.95 7.05
C LEU A 102 3.17 -0.44 5.71
N LEU A 103 3.91 0.41 4.99
CA LEU A 103 3.52 0.88 3.65
C LEU A 103 3.68 -0.21 2.58
N ALA A 104 4.68 -1.08 2.69
CA ALA A 104 4.87 -2.22 1.80
C ALA A 104 3.74 -3.24 1.92
N VAL A 105 3.24 -3.46 3.14
CA VAL A 105 2.08 -4.31 3.42
C VAL A 105 0.80 -3.67 2.86
N ALA A 106 0.62 -2.36 3.04
CA ALA A 106 -0.51 -1.65 2.41
C ALA A 106 -0.47 -1.77 0.88
N ALA A 107 0.71 -1.62 0.27
CA ALA A 107 0.91 -1.82 -1.16
C ALA A 107 0.60 -3.26 -1.61
N ALA A 108 1.17 -4.27 -0.94
CA ALA A 108 0.93 -5.68 -1.26
C ALA A 108 -0.55 -6.07 -1.17
N ILE A 109 -1.26 -5.58 -0.15
CA ILE A 109 -2.71 -5.83 0.00
C ILE A 109 -3.51 -5.16 -1.13
N LEU A 110 -3.21 -3.91 -1.49
CA LEU A 110 -3.90 -3.20 -2.57
C LEU A 110 -3.60 -3.81 -3.96
N LEU A 111 -2.36 -4.23 -4.20
CA LEU A 111 -1.98 -4.94 -5.42
C LEU A 111 -2.63 -6.33 -5.48
N LEU A 112 -2.66 -7.09 -4.39
CA LEU A 112 -3.37 -8.37 -4.35
C LEU A 112 -4.88 -8.18 -4.63
N ALA A 113 -5.51 -7.20 -3.99
CA ALA A 113 -6.95 -6.95 -4.13
C ALA A 113 -7.35 -6.49 -5.54
N GLY A 114 -6.56 -5.65 -6.20
CA GLY A 114 -6.89 -5.11 -7.53
C GLY A 114 -6.22 -5.82 -8.72
N ALA A 115 -5.13 -6.54 -8.49
CA ALA A 115 -4.30 -7.14 -9.55
C ALA A 115 -4.07 -8.66 -9.36
N GLY A 116 -4.29 -9.23 -8.18
CA GLY A 116 -4.06 -10.65 -7.90
C GLY A 116 -4.95 -11.60 -8.72
N ALA A 117 -6.19 -11.19 -9.00
CA ALA A 117 -7.17 -11.98 -9.74
C ALA A 117 -6.93 -12.08 -11.27
N TRP A 118 -5.86 -11.45 -11.79
CA TRP A 118 -5.54 -11.37 -13.22
C TRP A 118 -4.54 -12.44 -13.71
N GLY A 119 -4.29 -13.44 -12.87
CA GLY A 119 -3.36 -14.54 -13.17
C GLY A 119 -4.03 -15.83 -13.66
N HIS A 120 -5.36 -15.89 -13.79
CA HIS A 120 -6.12 -17.14 -13.97
C HIS A 120 -7.20 -16.97 -15.06
N PRO A 121 -6.97 -17.47 -16.29
CA PRO A 121 -7.61 -16.93 -17.49
C PRO A 121 -9.11 -17.21 -17.81
N PRO A 122 -9.87 -18.15 -17.20
CA PRO A 122 -11.20 -18.51 -17.72
C PRO A 122 -12.20 -17.35 -17.88
N ASP A 123 -12.35 -16.52 -16.83
CA ASP A 123 -13.35 -15.45 -16.77
C ASP A 123 -12.79 -14.05 -17.10
N ASP A 124 -11.48 -13.97 -17.39
CA ASP A 124 -10.76 -12.69 -17.51
C ASP A 124 -11.21 -11.82 -18.71
N ALA A 125 -11.83 -12.41 -19.73
CA ALA A 125 -12.30 -11.71 -20.94
C ALA A 125 -13.38 -10.64 -20.69
N LEU A 126 -14.04 -10.65 -19.51
CA LEU A 126 -15.05 -9.66 -19.14
C LEU A 126 -14.47 -8.40 -18.47
N ARG A 127 -13.18 -8.41 -18.09
CA ARG A 127 -12.54 -7.30 -17.35
C ARG A 127 -11.87 -6.32 -18.32
N PRO A 128 -12.05 -4.99 -18.17
CA PRO A 128 -11.47 -4.02 -19.09
C PRO A 128 -9.94 -4.06 -19.11
N ALA A 129 -9.34 -4.26 -20.28
CA ALA A 129 -7.89 -4.46 -20.45
C ALA A 129 -6.99 -3.37 -19.81
N TRP A 130 -7.52 -2.16 -19.60
CA TRP A 130 -6.79 -1.07 -18.96
C TRP A 130 -6.69 -1.17 -17.43
N TYR A 131 -7.52 -1.98 -16.78
CA TYR A 131 -7.70 -1.98 -15.31
C TYR A 131 -6.44 -2.45 -14.57
N TYR A 132 -5.85 -3.58 -14.96
CA TYR A 132 -4.66 -4.14 -14.32
C TYR A 132 -3.48 -3.15 -14.20
N PRO A 133 -2.96 -2.56 -15.30
CA PRO A 133 -1.88 -1.58 -15.19
C PRO A 133 -2.34 -0.24 -14.58
N ALA A 134 -3.61 0.15 -14.71
CA ALA A 134 -4.12 1.33 -14.03
C ALA A 134 -4.13 1.16 -12.49
N VAL A 135 -4.47 -0.02 -11.99
CA VAL A 135 -4.35 -0.38 -10.56
C VAL A 135 -2.89 -0.35 -10.12
N ILE A 136 -1.99 -1.04 -10.83
CA ILE A 136 -0.55 -1.07 -10.48
C ILE A 136 0.00 0.35 -10.42
N LEU A 137 -0.27 1.18 -11.44
CA LEU A 137 0.20 2.55 -11.49
C LEU A 137 -0.42 3.43 -10.39
N GLY A 138 -1.74 3.33 -10.18
CA GLY A 138 -2.47 4.07 -9.16
C GLY A 138 -1.99 3.77 -7.75
N VAL A 139 -1.86 2.48 -7.40
CA VAL A 139 -1.34 2.04 -6.09
C VAL A 139 0.13 2.45 -5.93
N THR A 140 0.94 2.34 -6.98
CA THR A 140 2.35 2.76 -6.90
C THR A 140 2.50 4.25 -6.64
N LEU A 141 1.85 5.09 -7.45
CA LEU A 141 1.96 6.53 -7.28
C LEU A 141 1.32 6.99 -5.98
N PHE A 142 0.22 6.37 -5.53
CA PHE A 142 -0.39 6.67 -4.24
C PHE A 142 0.55 6.32 -3.07
N ILE A 143 0.91 5.04 -2.89
CA ILE A 143 1.74 4.61 -1.74
C ILE A 143 3.15 5.18 -1.82
N GLY A 144 3.73 5.26 -3.02
CA GLY A 144 5.06 5.83 -3.24
C GLY A 144 5.13 7.31 -2.86
N GLN A 145 4.15 8.13 -3.26
CA GLN A 145 4.09 9.54 -2.83
C GLN A 145 3.82 9.66 -1.32
N VAL A 146 2.98 8.80 -0.72
CA VAL A 146 2.83 8.75 0.74
C VAL A 146 4.18 8.50 1.41
N GLY A 147 4.89 7.43 1.02
CA GLY A 147 6.18 7.08 1.59
C GLY A 147 7.24 8.16 1.43
N LEU A 148 7.35 8.74 0.23
CA LEU A 148 8.25 9.85 -0.09
C LEU A 148 8.03 11.05 0.83
N HIS A 149 6.80 11.57 0.94
CA HIS A 149 6.53 12.75 1.78
C HIS A 149 6.60 12.46 3.29
N VAL A 150 6.21 11.27 3.72
CA VAL A 150 6.19 10.87 5.14
C VAL A 150 7.60 10.64 5.70
N LEU A 151 8.48 10.03 4.91
CA LEU A 151 9.88 9.76 5.27
C LEU A 151 10.82 10.90 4.88
N GLN A 152 10.46 11.72 3.89
CA GLN A 152 11.27 12.82 3.34
C GLN A 152 12.64 12.35 2.82
N ARG A 153 12.68 11.15 2.22
CA ARG A 153 13.91 10.55 1.66
C ARG A 153 13.68 10.02 0.25
N PRO A 154 14.51 10.42 -0.73
CA PRO A 154 14.56 9.73 -2.01
C PRO A 154 14.99 8.27 -1.82
N GLY A 155 14.42 7.36 -2.59
CA GLY A 155 14.58 5.91 -2.43
C GLY A 155 13.51 5.26 -1.55
N ALA A 156 12.63 6.06 -0.91
CA ALA A 156 11.55 5.53 -0.10
C ALA A 156 10.53 4.73 -0.93
N ALA A 157 10.19 5.17 -2.14
CA ALA A 157 9.16 4.52 -2.94
C ALA A 157 9.62 3.13 -3.41
N ILE A 158 10.82 3.03 -4.00
CA ILE A 158 11.38 1.77 -4.49
C ILE A 158 11.63 0.79 -3.34
N LEU A 159 12.05 1.25 -2.15
CA LEU A 159 12.20 0.39 -0.98
C LEU A 159 10.87 -0.18 -0.48
N ILE A 160 9.79 0.60 -0.53
CA ILE A 160 8.44 0.12 -0.19
C ILE A 160 7.99 -0.98 -1.17
N PHE A 161 8.14 -0.78 -2.47
CA PHE A 161 7.71 -1.76 -3.47
C PHE A 161 8.65 -2.97 -3.57
N ALA A 162 9.95 -2.81 -3.31
CA ALA A 162 10.88 -3.93 -3.17
C ALA A 162 10.56 -4.78 -1.94
N ALA A 163 10.17 -4.16 -0.81
CA ALA A 163 9.69 -4.88 0.36
C ALA A 163 8.35 -5.58 0.10
N ALA A 164 7.43 -4.97 -0.67
CA ALA A 164 6.16 -5.61 -1.06
C ALA A 164 6.41 -6.84 -1.96
N LEU A 165 7.29 -6.72 -2.96
CA LEU A 165 7.73 -7.84 -3.80
C LEU A 165 8.40 -8.95 -2.98
N PHE A 166 9.24 -8.60 -2.01
CA PHE A 166 9.90 -9.57 -1.13
C PHE A 166 8.91 -10.29 -0.21
N LEU A 167 7.91 -9.58 0.32
CA LEU A 167 6.80 -10.20 1.05
C LEU A 167 6.02 -11.19 0.16
N ARG A 168 5.65 -10.80 -1.06
CA ARG A 168 4.98 -11.68 -2.03
C ARG A 168 5.82 -12.92 -2.36
N ALA A 169 7.13 -12.75 -2.55
CA ALA A 169 8.05 -13.85 -2.81
C ALA A 169 8.17 -14.83 -1.62
N ILE A 170 8.25 -14.34 -0.37
CA ILE A 170 8.21 -15.18 0.82
C ILE A 170 6.88 -15.92 0.92
N THR A 171 5.76 -15.22 0.75
CA THR A 171 4.42 -15.82 0.78
C THR A 171 4.30 -16.94 -0.25
N ASN A 172 4.67 -16.70 -1.51
CA ASN A 172 4.63 -17.73 -2.56
C ASN A 172 5.55 -18.92 -2.25
N PHE A 173 6.76 -18.68 -1.71
CA PHE A 173 7.68 -19.75 -1.29
C PHE A 173 7.06 -20.62 -0.17
N LEU A 174 6.48 -20.00 0.86
CA LEU A 174 5.81 -20.71 1.95
C LEU A 174 4.60 -21.50 1.42
N PHE A 175 3.80 -20.93 0.52
CA PHE A 175 2.66 -21.63 -0.07
C PHE A 175 3.07 -22.85 -0.92
N GLN A 176 4.11 -22.71 -1.73
CA GLN A 176 4.68 -23.80 -2.50
C GLN A 176 5.25 -24.90 -1.58
N GLN A 177 5.99 -24.51 -0.54
CA GLN A 177 6.66 -25.43 0.38
C GLN A 177 5.70 -26.22 1.27
N PHE A 178 4.59 -25.61 1.74
CA PHE A 178 3.68 -26.23 2.71
C PHE A 178 2.40 -26.82 2.11
N TYR A 179 1.97 -26.38 0.92
CA TYR A 179 0.73 -26.86 0.28
C TYR A 179 0.92 -27.34 -1.16
N GLY A 180 2.12 -27.25 -1.74
CA GLY A 180 2.35 -27.56 -3.15
C GLY A 180 1.69 -26.59 -4.13
N MET A 181 1.13 -25.47 -3.64
CA MET A 181 0.39 -24.50 -4.45
C MET A 181 1.35 -23.48 -5.06
N THR A 182 1.37 -23.37 -6.38
CA THR A 182 1.99 -22.25 -7.10
C THR A 182 1.04 -21.06 -7.09
N GLU A 183 1.10 -20.26 -6.02
CA GLU A 183 0.18 -19.12 -5.82
C GLU A 183 0.43 -17.96 -6.81
N ALA A 184 -0.52 -17.01 -6.86
CA ALA A 184 -0.57 -15.95 -7.87
C ALA A 184 0.76 -15.18 -8.08
N GLY A 185 1.05 -14.85 -9.33
CA GLY A 185 2.35 -14.28 -9.74
C GLY A 185 2.65 -12.93 -9.10
N ALA A 186 3.93 -12.67 -8.84
CA ALA A 186 4.43 -11.41 -8.28
C ALA A 186 4.62 -10.28 -9.32
N THR A 187 3.90 -10.37 -10.45
CA THR A 187 4.06 -9.46 -11.60
C THR A 187 3.64 -8.04 -11.25
N ALA A 188 2.59 -7.86 -10.43
CA ALA A 188 2.08 -6.55 -10.06
C ALA A 188 3.09 -5.78 -9.20
N GLU A 189 3.69 -6.45 -8.21
CA GLU A 189 4.73 -5.91 -7.33
C GLU A 189 6.03 -5.63 -8.10
N PHE A 190 6.40 -6.50 -9.04
CA PHE A 190 7.57 -6.29 -9.90
C PHE A 190 7.39 -5.08 -10.83
N LEU A 191 6.25 -4.97 -11.51
CA LEU A 191 5.95 -3.83 -12.39
C LEU A 191 5.86 -2.52 -11.61
N ALA A 192 5.34 -2.53 -10.37
CA ALA A 192 5.30 -1.38 -9.49
C ALA A 192 6.68 -0.76 -9.18
N LEU A 193 7.76 -1.53 -9.25
CA LEU A 193 9.12 -0.99 -9.07
C LEU A 193 9.48 0.09 -10.10
N ILE A 194 8.91 0.05 -11.31
CA ILE A 194 9.22 0.98 -12.40
C ILE A 194 8.74 2.41 -12.08
N PRO A 195 7.42 2.66 -11.84
CA PRO A 195 6.95 3.97 -11.39
C PRO A 195 7.56 4.40 -10.06
N ALA A 196 7.85 3.46 -9.14
CA ALA A 196 8.46 3.77 -7.84
C ALA A 196 9.90 4.33 -8.00
N ALA A 197 10.76 3.63 -8.75
CA ALA A 197 12.12 4.07 -9.04
C ALA A 197 12.13 5.40 -9.82
N ALA A 198 11.23 5.56 -10.78
CA ALA A 198 11.09 6.77 -11.57
C ALA A 198 10.70 8.00 -10.71
N MET A 199 9.83 7.82 -9.71
CA MET A 199 9.55 8.87 -8.73
C MET A 199 10.78 9.20 -7.88
N ASP A 200 11.45 8.19 -7.32
CA ASP A 200 12.64 8.39 -6.48
C ASP A 200 13.75 9.15 -7.21
N VAL A 201 13.98 8.84 -8.50
CA VAL A 201 14.92 9.59 -9.36
C VAL A 201 14.58 11.08 -9.44
N VAL A 202 13.31 11.43 -9.61
CA VAL A 202 12.87 12.85 -9.62
C VAL A 202 13.14 13.52 -8.27
N TYR A 203 12.89 12.83 -7.15
CA TYR A 203 13.15 13.37 -5.82
C TYR A 203 14.65 13.46 -5.48
N VAL A 204 15.50 12.56 -5.99
CA VAL A 204 16.96 12.70 -5.90
C VAL A 204 17.40 14.00 -6.60
N TYR A 205 17.04 14.17 -7.88
CA TYR A 205 17.48 15.32 -8.68
C TYR A 205 16.86 16.67 -8.26
N ARG A 206 15.73 16.67 -7.54
CA ARG A 206 15.08 17.88 -7.01
C ARG A 206 15.01 17.88 -5.48
N THR A 207 16.05 17.39 -4.80
CA THR A 207 16.07 17.29 -3.32
C THR A 207 15.78 18.65 -2.64
N ASP A 208 16.37 19.74 -3.14
CA ASP A 208 16.18 21.10 -2.59
C ASP A 208 14.73 21.62 -2.74
N GLU A 209 14.02 21.15 -3.78
CA GLU A 209 12.64 21.52 -4.10
C GLU A 209 11.65 20.40 -3.77
N ALA A 210 12.05 19.38 -3.03
CA ALA A 210 11.25 18.16 -2.85
C ALA A 210 9.96 18.38 -2.05
N GLY A 211 9.89 19.45 -1.24
CA GLY A 211 8.64 19.89 -0.60
C GLY A 211 7.63 20.56 -1.55
N ALA A 212 8.05 20.97 -2.76
CA ALA A 212 7.21 21.73 -3.68
C ALA A 212 6.15 20.87 -4.38
N MET A 213 5.00 21.47 -4.72
CA MET A 213 3.95 20.77 -5.49
C MET A 213 4.40 20.44 -6.93
N SER A 214 5.26 21.28 -7.52
CA SER A 214 5.89 21.05 -8.82
C SER A 214 6.69 19.74 -8.86
N THR A 215 7.46 19.43 -7.83
CA THR A 215 8.27 18.21 -7.75
C THR A 215 7.41 16.95 -7.67
N SER A 216 6.32 16.97 -6.89
CA SER A 216 5.37 15.85 -6.86
C SER A 216 4.64 15.68 -8.19
N TRP A 217 4.20 16.76 -8.85
CA TRP A 217 3.60 16.68 -10.19
C TRP A 217 4.56 16.10 -11.22
N LEU A 218 5.83 16.51 -11.20
CA LEU A 218 6.86 15.94 -12.07
C LEU A 218 7.08 14.46 -11.78
N ALA A 219 7.18 14.05 -10.51
CA ALA A 219 7.35 12.65 -10.12
C ALA A 219 6.16 11.78 -10.54
N ILE A 220 4.92 12.29 -10.42
CA ILE A 220 3.69 11.62 -10.89
C ILE A 220 3.73 11.43 -12.42
N GLY A 221 4.10 12.49 -13.17
CA GLY A 221 4.19 12.44 -14.62
C GLY A 221 5.29 11.48 -15.11
N VAL A 222 6.49 11.57 -14.54
CA VAL A 222 7.64 10.71 -14.88
C VAL A 222 7.38 9.26 -14.48
N GLY A 223 6.79 9.00 -13.31
CA GLY A 223 6.38 7.65 -12.90
C GLY A 223 5.31 7.05 -13.81
N SER A 224 4.31 7.85 -14.21
CA SER A 224 3.29 7.43 -15.18
C SER A 224 3.90 7.10 -16.54
N ALA A 225 4.75 7.98 -17.07
CA ALA A 225 5.43 7.76 -18.35
C ALA A 225 6.35 6.53 -18.32
N ALA A 226 7.09 6.32 -17.22
CA ALA A 226 7.97 5.17 -17.05
C ALA A 226 7.17 3.85 -16.99
N MET A 227 6.05 3.81 -16.27
CA MET A 227 5.16 2.64 -16.22
C MET A 227 4.47 2.38 -17.56
N LEU A 228 4.06 3.41 -18.29
CA LEU A 228 3.48 3.24 -19.62
C LEU A 228 4.53 2.71 -20.59
N ALA A 229 5.71 3.32 -20.68
CA ALA A 229 6.77 2.87 -21.58
C ALA A 229 7.31 1.47 -21.23
N GLY A 230 7.66 1.23 -19.96
CA GLY A 230 8.20 -0.04 -19.49
C GLY A 230 7.14 -1.14 -19.39
N GLY A 231 5.94 -0.82 -18.91
CA GLY A 231 4.82 -1.73 -18.78
C GLY A 231 4.32 -2.24 -20.13
N LEU A 232 4.21 -1.38 -21.17
CA LEU A 232 3.84 -1.83 -22.51
C LEU A 232 4.84 -2.85 -23.11
N TRP A 233 6.12 -2.76 -22.73
CA TRP A 233 7.16 -3.70 -23.17
C TRP A 233 7.23 -4.98 -22.32
N LEU A 234 6.84 -4.92 -21.04
CA LEU A 234 6.90 -6.05 -20.10
C LEU A 234 5.60 -6.85 -19.98
N LEU A 235 4.43 -6.20 -19.98
CA LEU A 235 3.13 -6.85 -19.76
C LEU A 235 2.93 -8.09 -20.66
N PRO A 236 3.16 -8.04 -21.99
CA PRO A 236 2.97 -9.21 -22.87
C PRO A 236 3.93 -10.38 -22.61
N ARG A 237 4.95 -10.19 -21.75
CA ARG A 237 5.91 -11.24 -21.35
C ARG A 237 5.70 -11.74 -19.92
N LEU A 238 4.93 -11.03 -19.10
CA LEU A 238 4.75 -11.33 -17.67
C LEU A 238 3.32 -11.74 -17.31
N VAL A 239 2.35 -11.47 -18.18
CA VAL A 239 0.95 -11.93 -18.06
C VAL A 239 0.39 -12.32 -19.43
N ALA A 240 -0.55 -13.28 -19.44
CA ALA A 240 -1.29 -13.66 -20.64
C ALA A 240 -2.44 -12.69 -20.96
N TYR A 241 -2.97 -12.01 -19.94
CA TYR A 241 -4.02 -10.99 -20.03
C TYR A 241 -3.68 -9.84 -19.08
N PRO A 242 -3.92 -8.57 -19.41
CA PRO A 242 -4.57 -8.06 -20.63
C PRO A 242 -3.67 -8.08 -21.88
N PRO A 243 -4.24 -8.27 -23.09
CA PRO A 243 -3.50 -8.08 -24.33
C PRO A 243 -3.10 -6.61 -24.50
N VAL A 244 -1.93 -6.39 -25.11
CA VAL A 244 -1.43 -5.07 -25.48
C VAL A 244 -1.42 -4.98 -27.00
N ASP A 245 -2.44 -4.34 -27.55
CA ASP A 245 -2.67 -4.17 -28.99
C ASP A 245 -3.19 -2.76 -29.31
N GLY A 246 -3.34 -2.46 -30.61
CA GLY A 246 -3.80 -1.14 -31.06
C GLY A 246 -5.18 -0.71 -30.55
N ALA A 247 -6.04 -1.66 -30.16
CA ALA A 247 -7.39 -1.39 -29.66
C ALA A 247 -7.40 -1.11 -28.14
N THR A 248 -6.54 -1.80 -27.38
CA THR A 248 -6.41 -1.66 -25.92
C THR A 248 -5.53 -0.46 -25.52
N LEU A 249 -4.55 -0.08 -26.35
CA LEU A 249 -3.62 1.02 -26.10
C LEU A 249 -4.28 2.35 -25.66
N PRO A 250 -5.32 2.88 -26.34
CA PRO A 250 -5.94 4.15 -25.92
C PRO A 250 -6.56 4.07 -24.51
N GLY A 251 -7.19 2.95 -24.17
CA GLY A 251 -7.74 2.71 -22.84
C GLY A 251 -6.64 2.62 -21.78
N LEU A 252 -5.56 1.89 -22.07
CA LEU A 252 -4.38 1.77 -21.23
C LEU A 252 -3.77 3.14 -20.90
N PHE A 253 -3.61 4.00 -21.91
CA PHE A 253 -3.10 5.36 -21.73
C PHE A 253 -4.05 6.25 -20.92
N ILE A 254 -5.34 6.33 -21.30
CA ILE A 254 -6.30 7.27 -20.70
C ILE A 254 -6.61 6.87 -19.26
N ALA A 255 -6.97 5.62 -19.01
CA ALA A 255 -7.31 5.16 -17.67
C ALA A 255 -6.07 5.03 -16.78
N GLY A 256 -4.95 4.54 -17.33
CA GLY A 256 -3.67 4.48 -16.61
C GLY A 256 -3.19 5.86 -16.16
N ALA A 257 -3.17 6.84 -17.07
CA ALA A 257 -2.79 8.21 -16.72
C ALA A 257 -3.79 8.86 -15.75
N GLY A 258 -5.10 8.69 -15.95
CA GLY A 258 -6.13 9.25 -15.07
C GLY A 258 -6.05 8.71 -13.64
N VAL A 259 -6.01 7.37 -13.49
CA VAL A 259 -5.88 6.70 -12.19
C VAL A 259 -4.51 6.99 -11.55
N GLY A 260 -3.44 6.99 -12.34
CA GLY A 260 -2.09 7.33 -11.87
C GLY A 260 -1.96 8.76 -11.35
N VAL A 261 -2.49 9.73 -12.10
CA VAL A 261 -2.54 11.15 -11.69
C VAL A 261 -3.36 11.32 -10.42
N PHE A 262 -4.57 10.74 -10.37
CA PHE A 262 -5.45 10.84 -9.20
C PHE A 262 -4.82 10.18 -7.97
N GLY A 263 -4.33 8.95 -8.10
CA GLY A 263 -3.66 8.21 -7.03
C GLY A 263 -2.42 8.94 -6.52
N GLY A 264 -1.55 9.39 -7.42
CA GLY A 264 -0.36 10.16 -7.07
C GLY A 264 -0.68 11.49 -6.37
N TRP A 265 -1.69 12.22 -6.84
CA TRP A 265 -2.12 13.48 -6.22
C TRP A 265 -2.68 13.26 -4.81
N CYS A 266 -3.57 12.27 -4.65
CA CYS A 266 -4.09 11.85 -3.34
C CYS A 266 -2.97 11.40 -2.40
N GLY A 267 -2.01 10.62 -2.90
CA GLY A 267 -0.86 10.12 -2.13
C GLY A 267 0.06 11.24 -1.67
N ALA A 268 0.36 12.21 -2.54
CA ALA A 268 1.16 13.39 -2.18
C ALA A 268 0.44 14.29 -1.16
N ARG A 269 -0.88 14.49 -1.31
CA ARG A 269 -1.71 15.24 -0.35
C ARG A 269 -1.73 14.56 1.03
N LEU A 270 -2.02 13.26 1.07
CA LEU A 270 -2.06 12.49 2.32
C LEU A 270 -0.67 12.42 2.98
N GLY A 271 0.37 12.14 2.20
CA GLY A 271 1.74 12.03 2.70
C GLY A 271 2.24 13.31 3.34
N ARG A 272 1.98 14.48 2.72
CA ARG A 272 2.31 15.78 3.34
C ARG A 272 1.47 16.10 4.56
N ALA A 273 0.18 15.76 4.54
CA ALA A 273 -0.69 15.96 5.70
C ALA A 273 -0.19 15.16 6.90
N VAL A 274 0.19 13.90 6.71
CA VAL A 274 0.82 13.04 7.72
C VAL A 274 2.19 13.57 8.14
N ALA A 275 3.03 14.03 7.20
CA ALA A 275 4.34 14.61 7.52
C ALA A 275 4.25 15.91 8.34
N GLY A 276 3.16 16.67 8.18
CA GLY A 276 2.85 17.88 8.94
C GLY A 276 2.24 17.64 10.32
N VAL A 277 1.83 16.41 10.67
CA VAL A 277 1.35 16.07 12.02
C VAL A 277 2.50 16.28 13.01
N ARG A 278 2.23 17.05 14.06
CA ARG A 278 3.24 17.46 15.05
C ARG A 278 3.80 16.25 15.79
N ARG A 279 5.05 15.89 15.49
CA ARG A 279 5.73 14.72 16.07
C ARG A 279 5.98 14.92 17.56
N LEU A 280 5.77 13.87 18.37
CA LEU A 280 5.96 13.92 19.81
C LEU A 280 7.45 13.67 20.14
N PRO A 281 8.11 14.53 20.96
CA PRO A 281 9.46 14.25 21.44
C PRO A 281 9.42 13.09 22.43
N LEU A 282 9.71 11.88 21.94
CA LEU A 282 9.82 10.67 22.75
C LEU A 282 11.29 10.38 23.09
N PRO A 283 11.59 9.89 24.30
CA PRO A 283 12.93 9.38 24.62
C PRO A 283 13.34 8.26 23.66
N ALA A 284 14.60 8.25 23.21
CA ALA A 284 15.13 7.27 22.27
C ALA A 284 14.93 5.80 22.73
N THR A 285 14.98 5.56 24.04
CA THR A 285 14.71 4.25 24.65
C THR A 285 13.26 3.77 24.47
N MET A 286 12.29 4.69 24.35
CA MET A 286 10.91 4.34 24.03
C MET A 286 10.72 4.07 22.53
N GLN A 287 11.40 4.84 21.65
CA GLN A 287 11.30 4.67 20.19
C GLN A 287 11.74 3.26 19.75
N GLY A 288 12.83 2.73 20.32
CA GLY A 288 13.26 1.34 20.07
C GLY A 288 12.20 0.31 20.50
N ARG A 289 11.60 0.49 21.69
CA ARG A 289 10.54 -0.40 22.19
C ARG A 289 9.27 -0.34 21.34
N THR A 290 8.84 0.85 20.88
CA THR A 290 7.65 0.95 20.02
C THR A 290 7.88 0.33 18.64
N ALA A 291 9.08 0.46 18.06
CA ALA A 291 9.43 -0.23 16.81
C ALA A 291 9.39 -1.76 16.97
N VAL A 292 9.96 -2.31 18.05
CA VAL A 292 9.92 -3.76 18.35
C VAL A 292 8.49 -4.26 18.60
N ILE A 293 7.65 -3.49 19.30
CA ILE A 293 6.24 -3.85 19.53
C ILE A 293 5.44 -3.79 18.21
N GLY A 294 5.72 -2.83 17.33
CA GLY A 294 5.11 -2.74 16.00
C GLY A 294 5.46 -3.95 15.13
N ALA A 295 6.76 -4.26 15.02
CA ALA A 295 7.25 -5.39 14.26
C ALA A 295 6.75 -6.75 14.80
N SER A 296 6.75 -6.95 16.12
CA SER A 296 6.26 -8.20 16.72
C SER A 296 4.73 -8.35 16.59
N ALA A 297 3.95 -7.27 16.73
CA ALA A 297 2.52 -7.31 16.43
C ALA A 297 2.24 -7.65 14.95
N TYR A 298 3.09 -7.19 14.03
CA TYR A 298 2.98 -7.51 12.61
C TYR A 298 3.32 -8.99 12.32
N ILE A 299 4.38 -9.53 12.92
CA ILE A 299 4.72 -10.96 12.84
C ILE A 299 3.56 -11.82 13.39
N ILE A 300 2.98 -11.43 14.54
CA ILE A 300 1.83 -12.14 15.12
C ILE A 300 0.62 -12.11 14.18
N LEU A 301 0.34 -10.99 13.51
CA LEU A 301 -0.74 -10.89 12.53
C LEU A 301 -0.50 -11.75 11.28
N LEU A 302 0.73 -11.80 10.76
CA LEU A 302 1.11 -12.68 9.66
C LEU A 302 0.94 -14.16 10.04
N VAL A 303 1.45 -14.55 11.21
CA VAL A 303 1.33 -15.92 11.73
C VAL A 303 -0.14 -16.29 11.96
N ALA A 304 -0.94 -15.39 12.54
CA ALA A 304 -2.36 -15.61 12.73
C ALA A 304 -3.11 -15.73 11.40
N ALA A 305 -2.80 -14.89 10.39
CA ALA A 305 -3.40 -15.00 9.06
C ALA A 305 -3.05 -16.34 8.39
N PHE A 306 -1.79 -16.78 8.48
CA PHE A 306 -1.34 -18.07 7.96
C PHE A 306 -2.08 -19.26 8.64
N PHE A 307 -2.22 -19.24 9.96
CA PHE A 307 -2.98 -20.28 10.67
C PHE A 307 -4.48 -20.23 10.39
N LEU A 308 -5.06 -19.04 10.20
CA LEU A 308 -6.45 -18.90 9.78
C LEU A 308 -6.67 -19.49 8.38
N MET A 309 -5.74 -19.26 7.45
CA MET A 309 -5.74 -19.89 6.12
C MET A 309 -5.60 -21.42 6.20
N GLN A 310 -4.78 -21.97 7.12
CA GLN A 310 -4.74 -23.43 7.37
C GLN A 310 -6.06 -23.99 7.91
N SER A 311 -6.78 -23.22 8.73
CA SER A 311 -8.03 -23.65 9.34
C SER A 311 -9.25 -23.52 8.42
N ALA A 312 -9.11 -22.84 7.28
CA ALA A 312 -10.18 -22.72 6.30
C ALA A 312 -10.44 -24.10 5.64
N PRO A 313 -11.67 -24.63 5.65
CA PRO A 313 -11.97 -25.87 4.96
C PRO A 313 -11.73 -25.71 3.45
N PRO A 314 -11.23 -26.76 2.76
CA PRO A 314 -11.01 -26.68 1.32
C PRO A 314 -12.34 -26.38 0.61
N SER A 315 -12.33 -25.32 -0.20
CA SER A 315 -13.42 -25.00 -1.13
C SER A 315 -13.63 -26.18 -2.06
N ARG A 316 -14.84 -26.76 -2.02
CA ARG A 316 -15.27 -27.82 -2.93
C ARG A 316 -15.72 -27.26 -4.27
#